data_AF-A0A9P9JZN5-F1
#
_entry.id   AF-A0A9P9JZN5-F1
#
_cell.length_a   1.000
_cell.length_b   1.000
_cell.length_c   1.000
_cell.angle_alpha   90.00
_cell.angle_beta   90.00
_cell.angle_gamma   90.00
#
_symmetry.space_group_name_H-M   'P 1'
#
loop_
_entity.id
_entity.type
_entity.pdbx_description
1 polymer ?
#
loop_
_entity_poly.entity_id
_entity_poly.type
_entity_poly.pdbx_seq_one_letter_code
_entity_poly.pdbx_strand_id
1 'polypeptide(L)'
;MAAAIQLRITAGHVGQPDIAYGPDLDKVTCLDRVTATDEDPERLITPYACRRCTGYCGLPRSAAIPPITEFQVEALDTLLFLAEMLAVSLDFDKGDMRYVNNLSIFHARGGFKDPTEKKTATQLSE
;
A
#
# COMPACT_ATOMS: atom_id res chain seq x y z
N MET A 1 -27.38 8.51 19.72
CA MET A 1 -26.11 8.10 20.37
C MET A 1 -25.08 7.91 19.27
N ALA A 2 -24.08 8.77 19.17
CA ALA A 2 -22.93 8.51 18.30
C ALA A 2 -22.08 7.44 18.99
N ALA A 3 -22.07 6.23 18.44
CA ALA A 3 -21.10 5.22 18.85
C ALA A 3 -19.74 5.73 18.40
N ALA A 4 -18.89 6.11 19.35
CA ALA A 4 -17.49 6.38 19.05
C ALA A 4 -16.87 5.05 18.61
N ILE A 5 -16.57 4.93 17.32
CA ILE A 5 -15.77 3.82 16.80
C ILE A 5 -14.37 4.03 17.38
N GLN A 6 -14.06 3.31 18.46
CA GLN A 6 -12.75 3.35 19.09
C GLN A 6 -11.77 2.64 18.16
N LEU A 7 -11.09 3.40 17.31
CA LEU A 7 -10.05 2.86 16.43
C LEU A 7 -8.92 2.28 17.28
N ARG A 8 -8.74 0.96 17.23
CA ARG A 8 -7.62 0.28 17.90
C ARG A 8 -6.39 0.38 17.01
N ILE A 9 -5.56 1.37 17.33
CA ILE A 9 -4.24 1.60 16.73
C ILE A 9 -3.21 0.96 17.67
N THR A 10 -2.44 0.03 17.15
CA THR A 10 -1.29 -0.56 17.84
C THR A 10 -0.04 -0.43 16.97
N ALA A 11 1.15 -0.45 17.57
CA ALA A 11 2.36 -0.68 16.79
C ALA A 11 2.34 -2.13 16.28
N GLY A 12 2.73 -2.39 15.03
CA GLY A 12 2.87 -3.77 14.60
C GLY A 12 3.69 -3.95 13.32
N HIS A 13 3.92 -5.21 12.99
CA HIS A 13 4.92 -5.63 12.01
C HIS A 13 4.44 -5.34 10.58
N VAL A 14 5.37 -4.93 9.71
CA VAL A 14 5.07 -4.71 8.29
C VAL A 14 4.66 -6.03 7.64
N GLY A 15 3.40 -6.07 7.18
CA GLY A 15 2.93 -7.09 6.26
C GLY A 15 3.54 -6.91 4.87
N GLN A 16 3.31 -7.85 3.95
CA GLN A 16 3.74 -7.61 2.56
C GLN A 16 2.95 -6.42 1.98
N PRO A 17 3.63 -5.40 1.41
CA PRO A 17 2.95 -4.28 0.78
C PRO A 17 2.27 -4.77 -0.51
N ASP A 18 0.94 -4.82 -0.50
CA ASP A 18 0.13 -5.31 -1.61
C ASP A 18 -0.16 -4.17 -2.60
N ILE A 19 0.89 -3.51 -3.10
CA ILE A 19 0.76 -2.36 -4.01
C ILE A 19 0.83 -2.88 -5.46
N ALA A 20 -0.18 -3.64 -5.86
CA ALA A 20 -0.30 -4.13 -7.24
C ALA A 20 -1.01 -3.14 -8.18
N TYR A 21 -1.57 -2.04 -7.67
CA TYR A 21 -2.23 -1.03 -8.50
C TYR A 21 -1.29 0.14 -8.79
N GLY A 22 -0.74 0.19 -10.00
CA GLY A 22 -0.12 1.40 -10.51
C GLY A 22 -1.22 2.38 -10.93
N PRO A 23 -1.40 3.53 -10.25
CA PRO A 23 -2.35 4.52 -10.70
C PRO A 23 -1.89 5.11 -12.04
N ASP A 24 -2.86 5.47 -12.87
CA ASP A 24 -2.63 6.25 -14.09
C ASP A 24 -2.13 7.65 -13.70
N LEU A 25 -0.82 7.87 -13.82
CA LEU A 25 -0.15 9.08 -13.31
C LEU A 25 -0.67 10.35 -13.97
N ASP A 26 -1.10 10.28 -15.23
CA ASP A 26 -1.65 11.41 -15.98
C ASP A 26 -2.98 11.89 -15.40
N LYS A 27 -3.73 10.99 -14.75
CA LYS A 27 -4.98 11.31 -14.04
C LYS A 27 -4.77 11.81 -12.62
N VAL A 28 -3.62 11.50 -12.02
CA VAL A 28 -3.31 11.88 -10.63
C VAL A 28 -2.71 13.28 -10.57
N THR A 29 -1.89 13.64 -11.55
CA THR A 29 -1.22 14.95 -11.62
C THR A 29 -2.16 16.07 -12.08
N CYS A 30 -3.31 15.76 -12.70
CA CYS A 30 -4.30 16.77 -13.11
C CYS A 30 -5.28 17.20 -12.01
N LEU A 31 -5.21 16.59 -10.82
CA LEU A 31 -5.96 17.03 -9.63
C LEU A 31 -5.22 18.19 -8.97
N ASP A 32 -5.79 19.39 -9.01
CA ASP A 32 -5.25 20.62 -8.39
C ASP A 32 -4.86 20.48 -6.90
N ARG A 33 -5.38 19.46 -6.20
CA ARG A 33 -5.03 19.13 -4.81
C ARG A 33 -3.63 18.56 -4.62
N VAL A 34 -3.00 18.12 -5.70
CA VAL A 34 -1.72 17.41 -5.71
C VAL A 34 -0.56 18.35 -6.06
N THR A 35 -0.85 19.52 -6.64
CA THR A 35 0.17 20.53 -6.94
C THR A 35 0.62 21.26 -5.69
N ALA A 36 1.93 21.50 -5.58
CA ALA A 36 2.52 22.35 -4.55
C ALA A 36 1.83 23.71 -4.53
N THR A 37 1.45 24.17 -3.34
CA THR A 37 0.87 25.51 -3.12
C THR A 37 1.92 26.42 -2.50
N ASP A 38 1.80 27.73 -2.65
CA ASP A 38 2.75 28.68 -2.02
C ASP A 38 2.90 28.47 -0.50
N GLU A 39 1.83 28.00 0.17
CA GLU A 39 1.81 27.68 1.60
C GLU A 39 2.43 26.30 1.93
N ASP A 40 2.39 25.35 0.99
CA ASP A 40 2.90 23.97 1.15
C ASP A 40 3.69 23.59 -0.11
N PRO A 41 4.93 24.07 -0.26
CA PRO A 41 5.70 23.88 -1.47
C PRO A 41 6.14 22.43 -1.69
N GLU A 42 6.14 21.61 -0.63
CA GLU A 42 6.61 20.22 -0.65
C GLU A 42 5.45 19.23 -0.46
N ARG A 43 4.74 18.92 -1.55
CA ARG A 43 3.73 17.85 -1.59
C ARG A 43 4.27 16.64 -2.32
N LEU A 44 4.48 15.55 -1.59
CA LEU A 44 4.99 14.30 -2.13
C LEU A 44 3.86 13.31 -2.44
N ILE A 45 3.82 12.84 -3.69
CA ILE A 45 3.06 11.64 -4.08
C ILE A 45 4.00 10.46 -3.96
N THR A 46 3.57 9.37 -3.32
CA THR A 46 4.42 8.19 -3.12
C THR A 46 3.91 6.96 -3.90
N PRO A 47 4.04 6.91 -5.24
CA PRO A 47 3.83 5.67 -5.98
C PRO A 47 5.01 4.73 -5.70
N TYR A 48 4.84 3.84 -4.73
CA TYR A 48 5.88 2.88 -4.37
C TYR A 48 5.64 1.54 -5.07
N ALA A 49 6.64 1.03 -5.80
CA ALA A 49 6.54 -0.27 -6.47
C ALA A 49 7.88 -0.97 -6.67
N CYS A 50 8.51 -1.41 -5.57
CA CYS A 50 9.79 -2.13 -5.63
C CYS A 50 9.71 -3.40 -6.50
N ARG A 51 8.63 -4.20 -6.39
CA ARG A 51 8.46 -5.45 -7.16
C ARG A 51 8.54 -5.29 -8.68
N ARG A 52 8.09 -4.16 -9.24
CA ARG A 52 8.18 -3.92 -10.70
C ARG A 52 9.62 -3.64 -11.15
N CYS A 53 10.43 -3.07 -10.26
CA CYS A 53 11.80 -2.67 -10.52
C CYS A 53 12.83 -3.75 -10.20
N THR A 54 12.55 -4.68 -9.29
CA THR A 54 13.50 -5.71 -8.84
C THR A 54 13.01 -7.15 -9.05
N GLY A 55 11.69 -7.34 -9.28
CA GLY A 55 11.07 -8.67 -9.27
C GLY A 55 10.75 -9.15 -7.86
N TYR A 56 10.08 -10.30 -7.75
CA TYR A 56 9.78 -10.94 -6.48
C TYR A 56 9.69 -12.45 -6.69
N CYS A 57 10.14 -13.28 -5.74
CA CYS A 57 10.12 -14.75 -5.75
C CYS A 57 9.25 -15.40 -6.85
N GLY A 58 9.88 -16.14 -7.78
CA GLY A 58 9.19 -16.83 -8.88
C GLY A 58 8.54 -15.93 -9.95
N LEU A 59 8.54 -14.61 -9.75
CA LEU A 59 7.99 -13.59 -10.63
C LEU A 59 9.11 -12.61 -11.02
N PRO A 60 9.90 -12.96 -12.06
CA PRO A 60 11.04 -12.17 -12.47
C PRO A 60 10.61 -10.80 -12.99
N ARG A 61 11.52 -9.83 -12.88
CA ARG A 61 11.37 -8.51 -13.45
C ARG A 61 11.21 -8.59 -14.97
N SER A 62 10.33 -7.77 -15.55
CA SER A 62 10.24 -7.61 -17.00
C SER A 62 11.54 -6.99 -17.56
N ALA A 63 12.07 -7.59 -18.63
CA ALA A 63 13.24 -7.05 -19.34
C ALA A 63 12.95 -5.74 -20.08
N ALA A 64 11.67 -5.43 -20.34
CA ALA A 64 11.26 -4.20 -21.01
C ALA A 64 11.40 -2.94 -20.12
N ILE A 65 11.52 -3.12 -18.81
CA ILE A 65 11.70 -2.00 -17.87
C ILE A 65 13.21 -1.73 -17.76
N PRO A 66 13.70 -0.49 -17.92
CA PRO A 66 15.10 -0.17 -17.73
C PRO A 66 15.60 -0.56 -16.32
N PRO A 67 16.85 -1.00 -16.14
CA PRO A 67 17.40 -1.22 -14.80
C PRO A 67 17.42 0.09 -14.02
N ILE A 68 17.11 0.03 -12.73
CA ILE A 68 17.21 1.18 -11.83
C ILE A 68 18.66 1.41 -11.39
N THR A 69 19.01 2.66 -11.09
CA THR A 69 20.35 3.01 -10.60
C THR A 69 20.54 2.60 -9.15
N GLU A 70 21.79 2.50 -8.69
CA GLU A 70 22.11 2.23 -7.27
C GLU A 70 21.45 3.24 -6.33
N PHE A 71 21.51 4.53 -6.66
CA PHE A 71 20.83 5.59 -5.88
C PHE A 71 19.31 5.40 -5.81
N GLN A 72 18.68 4.90 -6.89
CA GLN A 72 17.25 4.61 -6.89
C GLN A 72 16.90 3.39 -6.03
N VAL A 73 17.78 2.38 -6.00
CA VAL A 73 17.64 1.23 -5.10
C VAL A 73 17.73 1.70 -3.64
N GLU A 74 18.77 2.47 -3.30
CA GLU A 74 18.97 3.01 -1.96
C GLU A 74 17.79 3.88 -1.49
N ALA A 75 17.25 4.72 -2.37
CA ALA A 75 16.07 5.51 -2.07
C ALA A 75 14.84 4.63 -1.80
N LEU A 76 14.62 3.56 -2.58
CA LEU A 76 13.52 2.62 -2.37
C LEU A 76 13.65 1.84 -1.07
N ASP A 77 14.87 1.46 -0.69
CA ASP A 77 15.16 0.77 0.58
C ASP A 77 14.97 1.70 1.77
N THR A 78 15.38 2.96 1.65
CA THR A 78 15.15 4.00 2.67
C THR A 78 13.65 4.20 2.93
N LEU A 79 12.84 4.28 1.86
CA LEU A 79 11.39 4.38 1.99
C LEU A 79 10.77 3.16 2.67
N LEU A 80 11.26 1.96 2.36
CA LEU A 80 10.79 0.73 3.01
C LEU A 80 11.13 0.71 4.50
N PHE A 81 12.37 1.08 4.85
CA PHE A 81 12.82 1.15 6.24
C PHE A 81 12.01 2.17 7.05
N LEU A 82 11.76 3.35 6.49
CA LEU A 82 10.90 4.36 7.12
C LEU A 82 9.45 3.88 7.27
N ALA A 83 8.91 3.22 6.25
CA ALA A 83 7.58 2.65 6.30
C ALA A 83 7.44 1.60 7.41
N GLU A 84 8.49 0.82 7.67
CA GLU A 84 8.53 -0.15 8.76
C GLU A 84 8.60 0.50 10.14
N MET A 85 9.45 1.51 10.30
CA MET A 85 9.54 2.25 11.55
C MET A 85 8.25 2.97 11.93
N LEU A 86 7.52 3.48 10.94
CA LEU A 86 6.29 4.26 11.13
C LEU A 86 5.03 3.41 10.99
N ALA A 87 5.16 2.09 10.88
CA ALA A 87 4.04 1.20 10.65
C ALA A 87 3.06 1.19 11.83
N VAL A 88 1.78 1.34 11.49
CA VAL A 88 0.67 1.23 12.44
C VAL A 88 -0.17 0.01 12.07
N SER A 89 -0.42 -0.83 13.07
CA SER A 89 -1.38 -1.91 12.99
C SER A 89 -2.76 -1.45 13.41
N LEU A 90 -3.74 -1.96 12.67
CA LEU A 90 -5.12 -1.56 12.78
C LEU A 90 -6.00 -2.81 12.81
N ASP A 91 -6.75 -3.02 13.89
CA ASP A 91 -7.62 -4.18 14.06
C ASP A 91 -8.93 -4.05 13.27
N PHE A 92 -9.31 -5.06 12.49
CA PHE A 92 -10.52 -5.08 11.69
C PHE A 92 -11.58 -5.99 12.32
N ASP A 93 -12.73 -5.43 12.66
CA ASP A 93 -13.91 -6.20 13.04
C ASP A 93 -14.91 -6.31 11.87
N LYS A 94 -15.80 -7.30 11.96
CA LYS A 94 -16.82 -7.52 10.94
C LYS A 94 -17.73 -6.29 10.83
N GLY A 95 -17.74 -5.69 9.64
CA GLY A 95 -18.55 -4.50 9.33
C GLY A 95 -17.73 -3.21 9.29
N ASP A 96 -16.46 -3.23 9.68
CA ASP A 96 -15.57 -2.07 9.55
C ASP A 96 -15.24 -1.80 8.08
N MET A 97 -15.28 -0.51 7.71
CA MET A 97 -14.86 -0.01 6.41
C MET A 97 -13.72 0.98 6.59
N ARG A 98 -12.67 0.85 5.77
CA ARG A 98 -11.53 1.78 5.79
C ARG A 98 -11.31 2.38 4.42
N TYR A 99 -11.13 3.69 4.41
CA TYR A 99 -10.75 4.45 3.25
C TYR A 99 -9.30 4.87 3.44
N VAL A 100 -8.43 4.47 2.50
CA VAL A 100 -7.01 4.78 2.53
C VAL A 100 -6.70 5.69 1.34
N ASN A 101 -5.97 6.78 1.59
CA ASN A 101 -5.42 7.58 0.51
C ASN A 101 -4.22 6.84 -0.13
N ASN A 102 -4.45 6.24 -1.29
CA ASN A 102 -3.45 5.45 -2.01
C ASN A 102 -2.21 6.25 -2.44
N LEU A 103 -2.28 7.58 -2.45
CA LEU A 103 -1.18 8.43 -2.91
C LEU A 103 -0.27 8.91 -1.78
N SER A 104 -0.68 8.73 -0.52
CA SER A 104 0.05 9.24 0.64
C SER A 104 0.25 8.20 1.75
N ILE A 105 -0.46 7.06 1.71
CA ILE A 105 -0.41 6.03 2.76
C ILE A 105 -0.07 4.68 2.12
N PHE A 106 1.02 4.06 2.58
CA PHE A 106 1.31 2.67 2.29
C PHE A 106 0.40 1.76 3.11
N HIS A 107 -0.17 0.76 2.45
CA HIS A 107 -1.01 -0.25 3.10
C HIS A 107 -0.44 -1.64 2.85
N ALA A 108 -0.47 -2.45 3.88
CA ALA A 108 0.01 -3.82 3.87
C ALA A 108 -0.88 -4.68 4.77
N ARG A 109 -0.88 -5.98 4.54
CA ARG A 109 -1.58 -6.94 5.40
C ARG A 109 -0.58 -7.94 5.97
N GLY A 110 -0.65 -8.17 7.29
CA GLY A 110 0.11 -9.23 7.94
C GLY A 110 -0.24 -10.61 7.37
N GLY A 111 0.69 -11.55 7.47
CA GLY A 111 0.42 -12.94 7.17
C GLY A 111 -0.67 -13.48 8.09
N PHE A 112 -1.68 -14.15 7.54
CA PHE A 112 -2.75 -14.78 8.30
C PHE A 112 -2.91 -16.23 7.80
N LYS A 113 -3.43 -17.10 8.67
CA LYS A 113 -3.85 -18.44 8.28
C LYS A 113 -5.35 -18.41 8.11
N ASP A 114 -5.82 -18.92 6.97
CA ASP A 114 -7.24 -19.20 6.80
C ASP A 114 -7.68 -20.14 7.94
N PRO A 115 -8.80 -19.85 8.64
CA PRO A 115 -9.40 -20.85 9.51
C PRO A 115 -9.78 -22.08 8.67
N THR A 116 -9.71 -23.27 9.27
CA THR A 116 -9.81 -24.58 8.60
C THR A 116 -11.14 -24.89 7.90
N GLU A 117 -12.05 -23.94 7.71
CA GLU A 117 -13.27 -24.08 6.91
C GLU A 117 -13.32 -23.06 5.77
N LYS A 118 -12.90 -23.49 4.57
CA LYS A 118 -13.26 -22.80 3.32
C LYS A 118 -14.66 -23.24 2.90
N LYS A 119 -15.69 -22.44 3.21
CA LYS A 119 -16.89 -22.41 2.34
C LYS A 119 -16.54 -21.57 1.13
N THR A 120 -16.04 -22.22 0.09
CA THR A 120 -15.91 -21.61 -1.23
C THR A 120 -17.30 -21.16 -1.67
N ALA A 121 -17.48 -19.87 -1.92
CA ALA A 121 -18.68 -19.33 -2.55
C ALA A 121 -18.71 -19.78 -4.02
N THR A 122 -19.06 -21.03 -4.26
CA THR A 122 -19.40 -21.60 -5.56
C THR A 122 -20.50 -22.62 -5.37
N GLN A 123 -21.68 -22.17 -4.92
CA GLN A 123 -22.96 -22.88 -5.11
C GLN A 123 -24.10 -21.86 -5.09
N LEU A 124 -24.25 -21.12 -6.20
CA LEU A 124 -25.51 -20.51 -6.61
C LEU A 124 -25.59 -20.61 -8.14
N SER A 125 -25.82 -21.83 -8.61
CA SER A 125 -26.47 -22.13 -9.89
C SER A 125 -26.71 -23.63 -9.97
N GLU A 126 -27.89 -24.06 -9.52
CA GLU A 126 -28.80 -25.02 -10.17
C GLU A 126 -30.12 -25.05 -9.39
#